data_AF-A0A3C0VXT8-F1
#
_entry.id   AF-A0A3C0VXT8-F1
#
_cell.length_a   1.000
_cell.length_b   1.000
_cell.length_c   1.000
_cell.angle_alpha   90.00
_cell.angle_beta   90.00
_cell.angle_gamma   90.00
#
_symmetry.space_group_name_H-M   'P 1'
#
loop_
_entity.id
_entity.type
_entity.pdbx_description
1 polymer ?
#
loop_
_entity_poly.entity_id
_entity_poly.type
_entity_poly.pdbx_seq_one_letter_code
_entity_poly.pdbx_strand_id
1 'polypeptide(L)'
;RDLQFSASAPAGTKLGLLQVNGETAWHTYDGISWSPGEPSLGTMQAVQVDVPDEPVAWQTHGAPDHNRKPIVRAITGDGTHLAGTTTLLELDAVGTPMNIQWTKNNEPIPGATQRWLQLANLVPGQAGRYAVTLRNAFGIENSNPVEVNVHYSLTTVVAAGEGAIGVEPSLPTYPPGTEVTLTAKPGEGLGFDNWEGDASGTEESITIVMDGHKTVSIRYLSDNQPPTVAIVSP
;
A
#
# COMPACT_ATOMS: atom_id res chain seq x y z
N ARG A 1 -3.07 -31.94 -10.05
CA ARG A 1 -2.63 -32.14 -11.44
C ARG A 1 -1.43 -33.03 -11.35
N ASP A 2 -1.58 -34.26 -11.83
CA ASP A 2 -0.56 -35.31 -11.75
C ASP A 2 0.75 -34.85 -12.39
N LEU A 3 1.88 -35.36 -11.91
CA LEU A 3 3.15 -35.23 -12.62
C LEU A 3 2.95 -35.83 -14.01
N GLN A 4 2.80 -34.99 -15.02
CA GLN A 4 2.89 -35.43 -16.39
C GLN A 4 4.37 -35.44 -16.74
N PHE A 5 4.96 -36.64 -16.81
CA PHE A 5 6.22 -36.81 -17.50
C PHE A 5 6.00 -36.39 -18.95
N SER A 6 6.90 -35.60 -19.51
CA SER A 6 6.75 -35.19 -20.90
C SER A 6 6.71 -36.44 -21.79
N ALA A 7 5.99 -36.38 -22.91
CA ALA A 7 6.02 -37.43 -23.94
C ALA A 7 7.42 -37.64 -24.56
N SER A 8 8.44 -36.95 -24.05
CA SER A 8 9.83 -36.96 -24.47
C SER A 8 10.80 -37.55 -23.43
N ALA A 9 10.31 -38.22 -22.38
CA ALA A 9 11.18 -38.88 -21.42
C ALA A 9 12.00 -40.01 -22.12
N PRO A 10 13.33 -40.10 -21.93
CA PRO A 10 14.13 -41.18 -22.51
C PRO A 10 13.70 -42.56 -22.00
N ALA A 11 13.75 -43.56 -22.88
CA ALA A 11 13.59 -44.95 -22.47
C ALA A 11 14.66 -45.32 -21.43
N GLY A 12 14.26 -46.03 -20.38
CA GLY A 12 15.08 -46.36 -19.22
C GLY A 12 15.00 -45.37 -18.06
N THR A 13 14.26 -44.26 -18.18
CA THR A 13 13.96 -43.36 -17.06
C THR A 13 13.28 -44.12 -15.93
N LYS A 14 13.75 -43.94 -14.69
CA LYS A 14 13.14 -44.52 -13.49
C LYS A 14 12.64 -43.45 -12.54
N LEU A 15 11.44 -43.66 -12.00
CA LEU A 15 10.86 -42.87 -10.92
C LEU A 15 10.73 -43.76 -9.67
N GLY A 16 11.39 -43.36 -8.60
CA GLY A 16 11.33 -43.99 -7.29
C GLY A 16 10.37 -43.23 -6.38
N LEU A 17 9.36 -43.91 -5.86
CA LEU A 17 8.42 -43.36 -4.88
C LEU A 17 8.85 -43.80 -3.48
N LEU A 18 9.25 -42.84 -2.63
CA LEU A 18 9.62 -43.16 -1.25
C LEU A 18 8.37 -43.57 -0.48
N GLN A 19 8.41 -44.76 0.11
CA GLN A 19 7.35 -45.34 0.91
C GLN A 19 7.56 -45.01 2.40
N VAL A 20 6.49 -45.13 3.19
CA VAL A 20 6.52 -44.82 4.63
C VAL A 20 7.50 -45.72 5.41
N ASN A 21 7.76 -46.93 4.90
CA ASN A 21 8.73 -47.87 5.47
C ASN A 21 10.20 -47.52 5.13
N GLY A 22 10.45 -46.44 4.38
CA GLY A 22 11.77 -46.01 3.96
C GLY A 22 12.31 -46.69 2.70
N GLU A 23 11.56 -47.61 2.11
CA GLU A 23 11.91 -48.24 0.82
C GLU A 23 11.46 -47.39 -0.36
N THR A 24 12.14 -47.54 -1.49
CA THR A 24 11.80 -46.85 -2.74
C THR A 24 11.14 -47.83 -3.70
N ALA A 25 9.89 -47.57 -4.07
CA ALA A 25 9.18 -48.32 -5.10
C ALA A 25 9.51 -47.72 -6.48
N TRP A 26 10.20 -48.49 -7.32
CA TRP A 26 10.69 -48.02 -8.62
C TRP A 26 9.73 -48.36 -9.77
N HIS A 27 9.48 -47.36 -10.61
CA HIS A 27 8.77 -47.47 -11.87
C HIS A 27 9.76 -47.15 -13.00
N THR A 28 9.75 -47.91 -14.10
CA THR A 28 10.64 -47.69 -15.26
C THR A 28 9.83 -47.40 -16.50
N TYR A 29 10.19 -46.36 -17.24
CA TYR A 29 9.61 -45.97 -18.52
C TYR A 29 10.40 -46.60 -19.67
N ASP A 30 9.74 -47.34 -20.55
CA ASP A 30 10.40 -48.01 -21.69
C ASP A 30 10.38 -47.20 -23.00
N GLY A 31 9.83 -45.97 -22.97
CA GLY A 31 9.59 -45.14 -24.15
C GLY A 31 8.14 -45.14 -24.62
N ILE A 32 7.32 -46.06 -24.12
CA ILE A 32 5.89 -46.22 -24.47
C ILE A 32 5.02 -46.28 -23.21
N SER A 33 5.45 -47.00 -22.17
CA SER A 33 4.68 -47.26 -20.96
C SER A 33 5.55 -47.37 -19.71
N TRP A 34 4.92 -47.25 -18.55
CA TRP A 34 5.57 -47.44 -17.25
C TRP A 34 5.33 -48.86 -16.72
N SER A 35 6.38 -49.49 -16.18
CA SER A 35 6.32 -50.78 -15.49
C SER A 35 6.75 -50.62 -14.02
N PRO A 36 6.05 -51.23 -13.03
CA PRO A 36 4.92 -52.16 -13.17
C PRO A 36 3.57 -51.49 -13.56
N GLY A 37 3.54 -50.16 -13.61
CA GLY A 37 2.40 -49.35 -14.04
C GLY A 37 2.76 -47.88 -13.95
N GLU A 38 1.86 -46.99 -14.39
CA GLU A 38 2.07 -45.54 -14.28
C GLU A 38 2.12 -45.11 -12.81
N PRO A 39 3.19 -44.42 -12.36
CA PRO A 39 3.31 -44.00 -10.98
C PRO A 39 2.29 -42.90 -10.64
N SER A 40 1.66 -43.02 -9.47
CA SER A 40 0.80 -41.97 -8.91
C SER A 40 1.42 -41.42 -7.62
N LEU A 41 1.35 -40.11 -7.43
CA LEU A 41 1.94 -39.45 -6.26
C LEU A 41 0.92 -39.21 -5.16
N GLY A 42 1.30 -39.59 -3.94
CA GLY A 42 0.67 -39.06 -2.74
C GLY A 42 0.97 -37.57 -2.54
N THR A 43 0.10 -36.89 -1.80
CA THR A 43 0.34 -35.50 -1.39
C THR A 43 1.64 -35.42 -0.57
N MET A 44 2.57 -34.55 -0.97
CA MET A 44 3.88 -34.36 -0.33
C MET A 44 4.79 -35.61 -0.28
N GLN A 45 4.56 -36.60 -1.14
CA GLN A 45 5.44 -37.76 -1.22
C GLN A 45 6.80 -37.39 -1.84
N ALA A 46 7.89 -37.86 -1.21
CA ALA A 46 9.23 -37.69 -1.76
C ALA A 46 9.47 -38.65 -2.93
N VAL A 47 10.17 -38.18 -3.95
CA VAL A 47 10.49 -38.94 -5.16
C VAL A 47 11.98 -38.89 -5.48
N GLN A 48 12.46 -39.95 -6.12
CA GLN A 48 13.79 -40.03 -6.73
C GLN A 48 13.63 -40.23 -8.24
N VAL A 49 14.46 -39.58 -9.05
CA VAL A 49 14.45 -39.76 -10.51
C VAL A 49 15.85 -40.16 -10.97
N ASP A 50 15.91 -41.19 -11.80
CA ASP A 50 17.12 -41.71 -12.45
C ASP A 50 16.89 -41.67 -13.97
N VAL A 51 17.74 -40.95 -14.72
CA VAL A 51 17.60 -40.80 -16.19
C VAL A 51 18.89 -41.29 -16.84
N PRO A 52 18.81 -42.22 -17.80
CA PRO A 52 19.99 -42.68 -18.52
C PRO A 52 20.50 -41.61 -19.49
N ASP A 53 21.80 -41.33 -19.40
CA ASP A 53 22.67 -40.74 -20.42
C ASP A 53 22.58 -39.23 -20.76
N GLU A 54 21.86 -38.39 -20.01
CA GLU A 54 22.01 -36.92 -20.09
C GLU A 54 21.82 -36.24 -18.72
N PRO A 55 22.50 -35.12 -18.42
CA PRO A 55 22.22 -34.33 -17.23
C PRO A 55 20.76 -33.82 -17.29
N VAL A 56 19.96 -34.23 -16.31
CA VAL A 56 18.58 -33.76 -16.16
C VAL A 56 18.60 -32.26 -15.88
N ALA A 57 18.23 -31.46 -16.89
CA ALA A 57 17.86 -30.07 -16.67
C ALA A 57 16.45 -30.06 -16.05
N TRP A 58 16.39 -29.96 -14.73
CA TRP A 58 15.12 -29.73 -14.03
C TRP A 58 14.53 -28.40 -14.47
N GLN A 59 13.54 -28.44 -15.37
CA GLN A 59 12.60 -27.35 -15.44
C GLN A 59 11.80 -27.42 -14.15
N THR A 60 11.99 -26.45 -13.25
CA THR A 60 11.14 -26.31 -12.06
C THR A 60 9.73 -25.97 -12.54
N HIS A 61 8.96 -26.99 -12.89
CA HIS A 61 7.52 -26.89 -13.09
C HIS A 61 6.80 -27.03 -11.74
N GLY A 62 7.36 -26.40 -10.72
CA GLY A 62 6.79 -26.23 -9.40
C GLY A 62 6.94 -24.76 -9.07
N ALA A 63 5.85 -24.09 -8.67
CA ALA A 63 5.97 -22.76 -8.12
C ALA A 63 6.77 -22.88 -6.81
N PRO A 64 8.06 -22.47 -6.77
CA PRO A 64 8.90 -22.62 -5.57
C PRO A 64 8.37 -21.79 -4.38
N ASP A 65 7.44 -20.89 -4.69
CA ASP A 65 6.68 -20.07 -3.79
C ASP A 65 5.44 -20.80 -3.21
N HIS A 66 5.14 -22.01 -3.66
CA HIS A 66 4.06 -22.86 -3.15
C HIS A 66 4.63 -23.91 -2.18
N ASN A 67 3.86 -24.28 -1.14
CA ASN A 67 4.25 -25.29 -0.13
C ASN A 67 5.48 -24.95 0.73
N ARG A 68 5.61 -23.69 1.14
CA ARG A 68 6.61 -23.24 2.12
C ARG A 68 5.96 -22.38 3.20
N LYS A 69 6.67 -22.13 4.31
CA LYS A 69 6.26 -21.11 5.31
C LYS A 69 5.99 -19.79 4.58
N PRO A 70 4.93 -19.03 4.94
CA PRO A 70 4.65 -17.77 4.28
C PRO A 70 5.82 -16.80 4.43
N ILE A 71 6.03 -15.98 3.41
CA ILE A 71 7.03 -14.90 3.45
C ILE A 71 6.38 -13.67 2.85
N VAL A 72 6.38 -12.58 3.62
CA VAL A 72 5.99 -11.26 3.15
C VAL A 72 7.16 -10.67 2.37
N ARG A 73 6.92 -10.26 1.12
CA ARG A 73 7.91 -9.53 0.31
C ARG A 73 7.72 -8.03 0.43
N ALA A 74 6.48 -7.57 0.32
CA ALA A 74 6.13 -6.17 0.46
C ALA A 74 4.66 -5.99 0.88
N ILE A 75 4.40 -4.84 1.50
CA ILE A 75 3.06 -4.25 1.56
C ILE A 75 3.19 -2.89 0.86
N THR A 76 2.35 -2.60 -0.12
CA THR A 76 2.31 -1.33 -0.84
C THR A 76 1.06 -0.53 -0.47
N GLY A 77 0.99 0.74 -0.88
CA GLY A 77 -0.18 1.62 -0.64
C GLY A 77 -0.12 2.39 0.68
N ASP A 78 0.99 2.29 1.41
CA ASP A 78 1.30 3.06 2.60
C ASP A 78 1.58 4.55 2.29
N GLY A 79 1.75 5.35 3.34
CA GLY A 79 2.05 6.77 3.25
C GLY A 79 0.85 7.68 3.52
N THR A 80 0.96 8.92 3.05
CA THR A 80 -0.03 9.98 3.29
C THR A 80 -1.03 10.06 2.16
N HIS A 81 -2.31 9.98 2.53
CA HIS A 81 -3.45 10.06 1.63
C HIS A 81 -4.36 11.21 2.03
N LEU A 82 -5.11 11.75 1.08
CA LEU A 82 -6.11 12.78 1.35
C LEU A 82 -7.39 12.17 1.90
N ALA A 83 -8.04 12.85 2.85
CA ALA A 83 -9.36 12.43 3.33
C ALA A 83 -10.37 12.33 2.18
N GLY A 84 -11.35 11.44 2.32
CA GLY A 84 -12.34 11.13 1.28
C GLY A 84 -11.82 10.31 0.10
N THR A 85 -10.50 10.13 -0.07
CA THR A 85 -9.96 9.27 -1.12
C THR A 85 -10.05 7.78 -0.74
N THR A 86 -9.76 6.91 -1.71
CA THR A 86 -9.67 5.46 -1.50
C THR A 86 -8.25 5.01 -1.80
N THR A 87 -7.65 4.21 -0.92
CA THR A 87 -6.37 3.54 -1.14
C THR A 87 -6.50 2.03 -0.95
N LEU A 88 -5.57 1.28 -1.54
CA LEU A 88 -5.49 -0.16 -1.43
C LEU A 88 -4.13 -0.51 -0.81
N LEU A 89 -4.13 -1.18 0.33
CA LEU A 89 -2.93 -1.85 0.80
C LEU A 89 -2.84 -3.20 0.10
N GLU A 90 -1.79 -3.45 -0.68
CA GLU A 90 -1.61 -4.72 -1.38
C GLU A 90 -0.48 -5.53 -0.75
N LEU A 91 -0.70 -6.84 -0.64
CA LEU A 91 0.25 -7.79 -0.09
C LEU A 91 0.92 -8.59 -1.21
N ASP A 92 2.23 -8.39 -1.39
CA ASP A 92 3.08 -9.34 -2.10
C ASP A 92 3.65 -10.35 -1.12
N ALA A 93 3.21 -11.61 -1.24
CA ALA A 93 3.64 -12.70 -0.38
C ALA A 93 3.61 -14.07 -1.07
N VAL A 94 4.45 -14.96 -0.58
CA VAL A 94 4.60 -16.35 -1.03
C VAL A 94 4.32 -17.34 0.09
N GLY A 95 4.23 -18.63 -0.22
CA GLY A 95 3.85 -19.70 0.71
C GLY A 95 2.36 -20.03 0.65
N THR A 96 1.79 -20.14 -0.55
CA THR A 96 0.38 -20.50 -0.75
C THR A 96 0.13 -22.00 -0.59
N PRO A 97 -1.11 -22.42 -0.25
CA PRO A 97 -2.22 -21.57 0.22
C PRO A 97 -1.94 -21.02 1.63
N MET A 98 -2.44 -19.82 1.93
CA MET A 98 -2.29 -19.17 3.23
C MET A 98 -3.58 -18.50 3.66
N ASN A 99 -3.84 -18.48 4.96
CA ASN A 99 -4.82 -17.60 5.59
C ASN A 99 -4.16 -16.25 5.89
N ILE A 100 -4.89 -15.18 5.68
CA ILE A 100 -4.42 -13.79 5.87
C ILE A 100 -5.32 -13.14 6.91
N GLN A 101 -4.74 -12.33 7.78
CA GLN A 101 -5.48 -11.45 8.68
C GLN A 101 -4.75 -10.11 8.74
N TRP A 102 -5.41 -9.03 8.30
CA TRP A 102 -4.90 -7.67 8.50
C TRP A 102 -5.19 -7.19 9.91
N THR A 103 -4.30 -6.36 10.43
CA THR A 103 -4.43 -5.67 11.72
C THR A 103 -4.22 -4.18 11.52
N LYS A 104 -4.83 -3.38 12.39
CA LYS A 104 -4.57 -1.95 12.55
C LYS A 104 -4.22 -1.69 14.01
N ASN A 105 -3.06 -1.09 14.26
CA ASN A 105 -2.56 -0.81 15.61
C ASN A 105 -2.58 -2.06 16.51
N ASN A 106 -2.18 -3.21 15.94
CA ASN A 106 -2.19 -4.55 16.55
C ASN A 106 -3.57 -5.18 16.79
N GLU A 107 -4.67 -4.51 16.44
CA GLU A 107 -6.02 -5.07 16.54
C GLU A 107 -6.46 -5.67 15.19
N PRO A 108 -7.05 -6.87 15.16
CA PRO A 108 -7.50 -7.50 13.92
C PRO A 108 -8.65 -6.73 13.28
N ILE A 109 -8.59 -6.54 11.96
CA ILE A 109 -9.67 -5.95 11.18
C ILE A 109 -10.62 -7.09 10.74
N PRO A 110 -11.87 -7.14 11.22
CA PRO A 110 -12.78 -8.25 10.90
C PRO A 110 -12.99 -8.41 9.40
N GLY A 111 -12.87 -9.64 8.90
CA GLY A 111 -13.10 -9.97 7.49
C GLY A 111 -11.97 -9.57 6.52
N ALA A 112 -10.93 -8.89 6.99
CA ALA A 112 -9.77 -8.53 6.17
C ALA A 112 -8.83 -9.73 5.97
N THR A 113 -9.22 -10.64 5.08
CA THR A 113 -8.51 -11.91 4.80
C THR A 113 -8.02 -12.05 3.37
N GLN A 114 -8.10 -10.97 2.58
CA GLN A 114 -7.64 -10.93 1.19
C GLN A 114 -6.17 -10.49 1.12
N ARG A 115 -5.56 -10.67 -0.06
CA ARG A 115 -4.22 -10.13 -0.38
C ARG A 115 -4.21 -8.61 -0.57
N TRP A 116 -5.33 -7.96 -0.31
CA TRP A 116 -5.45 -6.54 -0.30
C TRP A 116 -6.39 -6.12 0.83
N LEU A 117 -6.26 -4.88 1.28
CA LEU A 117 -7.16 -4.20 2.18
C LEU A 117 -7.53 -2.85 1.59
N GLN A 118 -8.80 -2.68 1.21
CA GLN A 118 -9.29 -1.43 0.69
C GLN A 118 -9.68 -0.50 1.84
N LEU A 119 -9.08 0.68 1.86
CA LEU A 119 -9.44 1.76 2.78
C LEU A 119 -10.17 2.82 1.95
N ALA A 120 -11.50 2.71 1.90
CA ALA A 120 -12.34 3.64 1.16
C ALA A 120 -12.81 4.80 2.03
N ASN A 121 -13.09 5.94 1.38
CA ASN A 121 -13.59 7.17 1.99
C ASN A 121 -12.78 7.55 3.23
N LEU A 122 -11.46 7.69 3.06
CA LEU A 122 -10.52 7.83 4.15
C LEU A 122 -10.91 8.94 5.13
N VAL A 123 -10.94 8.60 6.42
CA VAL A 123 -11.11 9.54 7.53
C VAL A 123 -9.91 9.49 8.47
N PRO A 124 -9.62 10.56 9.26
CA PRO A 124 -8.54 10.55 10.25
C PRO A 124 -8.54 9.33 11.18
N GLY A 125 -9.72 8.85 11.55
CA GLY A 125 -9.90 7.65 12.37
C GLY A 125 -9.39 6.36 11.71
N GLN A 126 -9.09 6.34 10.41
CA GLN A 126 -8.48 5.22 9.69
C GLN A 126 -6.94 5.32 9.59
N ALA A 127 -6.32 6.44 9.99
CA ALA A 127 -4.87 6.50 10.08
C ALA A 127 -4.34 5.51 11.14
N GLY A 128 -3.12 5.00 10.94
CA GLY A 128 -2.47 4.08 11.87
C GLY A 128 -1.47 3.14 11.21
N ARG A 129 -0.98 2.19 12.01
CA ARG A 129 -0.03 1.16 11.61
C ARG A 129 -0.77 -0.10 11.17
N TYR A 130 -0.61 -0.51 9.93
CA TYR A 130 -1.23 -1.69 9.34
C TYR A 130 -0.21 -2.82 9.18
N ALA A 131 -0.58 -4.04 9.55
CA ALA A 131 0.27 -5.22 9.40
C ALA A 131 -0.56 -6.45 9.02
N VAL A 132 0.09 -7.49 8.49
CA VAL A 132 -0.55 -8.77 8.18
C VAL A 132 0.05 -9.92 8.97
N THR A 133 -0.81 -10.85 9.37
CA THR A 133 -0.41 -12.19 9.82
C THR A 133 -0.82 -13.20 8.75
N LEU A 134 0.16 -13.99 8.30
CA LEU A 134 0.00 -15.05 7.32
C LEU A 134 0.17 -16.41 8.01
N ARG A 135 -0.76 -17.34 7.77
CA ARG A 135 -0.72 -18.68 8.36
C ARG A 135 -0.96 -19.76 7.33
N ASN A 136 -0.10 -20.79 7.32
CA ASN A 136 -0.35 -22.02 6.59
C ASN A 136 0.14 -23.25 7.39
N ALA A 137 0.12 -24.43 6.79
CA ALA A 137 0.54 -25.68 7.43
C ALA A 137 2.03 -25.70 7.84
N PHE A 138 2.87 -24.85 7.23
CA PHE A 138 4.31 -24.77 7.48
C PHE A 138 4.69 -23.71 8.51
N GLY A 139 3.76 -22.81 8.89
CA GLY A 139 3.98 -21.86 9.98
C GLY A 139 3.24 -20.53 9.84
N ILE A 140 3.72 -19.57 10.64
CA ILE A 140 3.17 -18.22 10.75
C ILE A 140 4.24 -17.20 10.36
N GLU A 141 3.89 -16.23 9.54
CA GLU A 141 4.70 -15.05 9.25
C GLU A 141 3.93 -13.78 9.62
N ASN A 142 4.59 -12.84 10.28
CA ASN A 142 4.04 -11.52 10.57
C ASN A 142 4.83 -10.49 9.79
N SER A 143 4.15 -9.52 9.17
CA SER A 143 4.85 -8.40 8.54
C SER A 143 5.36 -7.41 9.57
N ASN A 144 6.33 -6.59 9.17
CA ASN A 144 6.50 -5.29 9.81
C ASN A 144 5.28 -4.40 9.51
N PRO A 145 4.90 -3.49 10.41
CA PRO A 145 3.81 -2.56 10.16
C PRO A 145 4.20 -1.49 9.13
N VAL A 146 3.27 -1.15 8.25
CA VAL A 146 3.32 0.03 7.37
C VAL A 146 2.41 1.13 7.91
N GLU A 147 2.71 2.40 7.64
CA GLU A 147 1.92 3.53 8.14
C GLU A 147 0.98 4.09 7.07
N VAL A 148 -0.26 4.36 7.46
CA VAL A 148 -1.22 5.12 6.66
C VAL A 148 -1.57 6.39 7.43
N ASN A 149 -1.31 7.54 6.80
CA ASN A 149 -1.67 8.85 7.31
C ASN A 149 -2.81 9.44 6.46
N VAL A 150 -3.73 10.16 7.10
CA VAL A 150 -4.86 10.81 6.42
C VAL A 150 -4.78 12.31 6.68
N HIS A 151 -4.59 13.08 5.63
CA HIS A 151 -4.39 14.53 5.67
C HIS A 151 -5.51 15.27 4.94
N TYR A 152 -5.59 16.58 5.20
CA TYR A 152 -6.43 17.52 4.49
C TYR A 152 -5.62 18.41 3.55
N SER A 153 -6.31 19.03 2.60
CA SER A 153 -5.74 20.02 1.68
C SER A 153 -6.25 21.41 2.04
N LEU A 154 -5.39 22.41 1.86
CA LEU A 154 -5.75 23.82 1.91
C LEU A 154 -5.59 24.42 0.51
N THR A 155 -6.65 25.03 0.01
CA THR A 155 -6.66 25.79 -1.24
C THR A 155 -6.86 27.25 -0.93
N THR A 156 -5.98 28.12 -1.43
CA THR A 156 -6.05 29.57 -1.22
C THR A 156 -6.33 30.29 -2.54
N VAL A 157 -7.27 31.23 -2.54
CA VAL A 157 -7.69 31.95 -3.75
C VAL A 157 -7.69 33.46 -3.51
N VAL A 158 -7.13 34.24 -4.44
CA VAL A 158 -7.34 35.70 -4.45
C VAL A 158 -8.57 35.97 -5.31
N ALA A 159 -9.70 36.27 -4.66
CA ALA A 159 -11.00 36.41 -5.31
C ALA A 159 -11.22 37.78 -5.95
N ALA A 160 -10.54 38.83 -5.45
CA ALA A 160 -10.58 40.17 -6.01
C ALA A 160 -9.30 40.95 -5.66
N GLY A 161 -8.92 41.86 -6.57
CA GLY A 161 -7.69 42.64 -6.47
C GLY A 161 -6.43 41.82 -6.78
N GLU A 162 -5.27 42.45 -6.60
CA GLU A 162 -3.96 41.83 -6.78
C GLU A 162 -3.28 41.67 -5.41
N GLY A 163 -2.50 40.60 -5.24
CA GLY A 163 -1.83 40.29 -3.99
C GLY A 163 -1.57 38.80 -3.83
N ALA A 164 -1.23 38.40 -2.61
CA ALA A 164 -0.96 37.00 -2.27
C ALA A 164 -1.50 36.66 -0.87
N ILE A 165 -1.61 35.38 -0.57
CA ILE A 165 -1.90 34.89 0.78
C ILE A 165 -0.60 34.30 1.32
N GLY A 166 -0.08 34.82 2.43
CA GLY A 166 0.95 34.14 3.21
C GLY A 166 0.33 32.99 3.99
N VAL A 167 0.96 31.81 3.96
CA VAL A 167 0.49 30.60 4.65
C VAL A 167 1.61 30.08 5.55
N GLU A 168 1.34 29.92 6.84
CA GLU A 168 2.31 29.39 7.82
C GLU A 168 1.62 28.41 8.80
N PRO A 169 2.04 27.14 8.89
CA PRO A 169 3.09 26.51 8.08
C PRO A 169 2.64 26.25 6.64
N SER A 170 3.53 26.46 5.67
CA SER A 170 3.26 26.15 4.26
C SER A 170 3.58 24.69 3.95
N LEU A 171 2.57 23.81 4.06
CA LEU A 171 2.68 22.37 3.77
C LEU A 171 1.88 21.96 2.53
N PRO A 172 2.29 20.90 1.80
CA PRO A 172 1.51 20.36 0.68
C PRO A 172 0.18 19.75 1.11
N THR A 173 0.13 19.15 2.31
CA THR A 173 -1.07 18.61 2.96
C THR A 173 -0.90 18.74 4.47
N TYR A 174 -2.02 18.74 5.20
CA TYR A 174 -2.03 19.05 6.63
C TYR A 174 -2.58 17.88 7.45
N PRO A 175 -1.90 17.47 8.53
CA PRO A 175 -2.48 16.59 9.53
C PRO A 175 -3.77 17.18 10.12
N PRO A 176 -4.73 16.34 10.54
CA PRO A 176 -5.95 16.80 11.22
C PRO A 176 -5.64 17.61 12.48
N GLY A 177 -6.32 18.74 12.64
CA GLY A 177 -6.14 19.65 13.78
C GLY A 177 -4.96 20.60 13.65
N THR A 178 -4.22 20.60 12.53
CA THR A 178 -3.14 21.57 12.31
C THR A 178 -3.70 22.99 12.26
N GLU A 179 -3.12 23.90 13.04
CA GLU A 179 -3.43 25.33 12.96
C GLU A 179 -2.57 25.99 11.88
N VAL A 180 -3.22 26.69 10.95
CA VAL A 180 -2.58 27.40 9.84
C VAL A 180 -2.92 28.88 9.93
N THR A 181 -1.88 29.71 9.97
CA THR A 181 -2.02 31.17 9.94
C THR A 181 -1.98 31.66 8.50
N LEU A 182 -3.01 32.41 8.11
CA LEU A 182 -3.13 33.08 6.83
C LEU A 182 -2.92 34.58 7.03
N THR A 183 -2.02 35.16 6.25
CA THR A 183 -1.70 36.59 6.32
C THR A 183 -1.93 37.24 4.97
N ALA A 184 -2.71 38.31 4.96
CA ALA A 184 -2.95 39.15 3.81
C ALA A 184 -1.65 39.82 3.35
N LYS A 185 -1.38 39.77 2.05
CA LYS A 185 -0.28 40.48 1.39
C LYS A 185 -0.86 41.24 0.19
N PRO A 186 -1.47 42.42 0.42
CA PRO A 186 -2.03 43.24 -0.66
C PRO A 186 -0.97 43.62 -1.70
N GLY A 187 -1.39 43.74 -2.95
CA GLY A 187 -0.58 44.37 -4.01
C GLY A 187 -0.43 45.88 -3.80
N GLU A 188 0.42 46.51 -4.62
CA GLU A 188 0.67 47.95 -4.52
C GLU A 188 -0.63 48.78 -4.71
N GLY A 189 -0.88 49.72 -3.80
CA GLY A 189 -2.05 50.60 -3.85
C GLY A 189 -3.38 49.94 -3.46
N LEU A 190 -3.34 48.70 -2.96
CA LEU A 190 -4.50 47.97 -2.47
C LEU A 190 -4.43 47.77 -0.95
N GLY A 191 -5.60 47.78 -0.30
CA GLY A 191 -5.79 47.39 1.09
C GLY A 191 -6.48 46.02 1.19
N PHE A 192 -6.28 45.37 2.34
CA PHE A 192 -7.04 44.17 2.71
C PHE A 192 -8.50 44.52 2.99
N ASP A 193 -9.43 43.73 2.46
CA ASP A 193 -10.88 43.89 2.70
C ASP A 193 -11.36 42.82 3.69
N ASN A 194 -11.41 41.56 3.25
CA ASN A 194 -11.87 40.45 4.07
C ASN A 194 -11.40 39.07 3.58
N TRP A 195 -11.48 38.09 4.48
CA TRP A 195 -11.40 36.65 4.17
C TRP A 195 -12.80 36.06 3.92
N GLU A 196 -12.88 35.05 3.06
CA GLU A 196 -14.11 34.33 2.68
C GLU A 196 -13.86 32.82 2.47
N GLY A 197 -14.93 32.04 2.28
CA GLY A 197 -14.89 30.60 2.08
C GLY A 197 -14.96 29.84 3.39
N ASP A 198 -14.01 28.93 3.62
CA ASP A 198 -13.88 28.17 4.87
C ASP A 198 -13.20 28.96 6.00
N ALA A 199 -13.05 30.26 5.82
CA ALA A 199 -12.63 31.22 6.83
C ALA A 199 -13.39 32.54 6.66
N SER A 200 -13.39 33.37 7.70
CA SER A 200 -13.98 34.70 7.68
C SER A 200 -13.23 35.60 8.65
N GLY A 201 -13.14 36.88 8.33
CA GLY A 201 -12.53 37.86 9.23
C GLY A 201 -12.13 39.14 8.51
N THR A 202 -11.99 40.19 9.29
CA THR A 202 -11.50 41.52 8.86
C THR A 202 -10.15 41.85 9.49
N GLU A 203 -9.48 40.85 10.09
CA GLU A 203 -8.10 40.98 10.53
C GLU A 203 -7.17 40.58 9.38
N GLU A 204 -6.09 41.34 9.17
CA GLU A 204 -5.09 41.06 8.12
C GLU A 204 -4.41 39.68 8.30
N SER A 205 -4.48 39.12 9.50
CA SER A 205 -4.01 37.78 9.79
C SER A 205 -5.08 36.99 10.53
N ILE A 206 -5.36 35.78 10.08
CA ILE A 206 -6.31 34.86 10.72
C ILE A 206 -5.69 33.48 10.89
N THR A 207 -6.20 32.69 11.84
CA THR A 207 -5.80 31.29 12.04
C THR A 207 -6.98 30.36 11.78
N ILE A 208 -6.75 29.30 11.02
CA ILE A 208 -7.73 28.24 10.72
C ILE A 208 -7.22 26.90 11.23
N VAL A 209 -8.14 26.03 11.67
CA VAL A 209 -7.82 24.66 12.12
C VAL A 209 -8.18 23.66 11.03
N MET A 210 -7.24 22.87 10.54
CA MET A 210 -7.45 21.86 9.49
C MET A 210 -8.26 20.66 10.00
N ASP A 211 -9.58 20.80 10.06
CA ASP A 211 -10.57 19.78 10.45
C ASP A 211 -11.27 19.10 9.24
N GLY A 212 -11.02 19.61 8.04
CA GLY A 212 -11.48 19.13 6.76
C GLY A 212 -10.64 19.71 5.63
N HIS A 213 -10.93 19.33 4.38
CA HIS A 213 -10.42 20.09 3.23
C HIS A 213 -10.93 21.52 3.31
N LYS A 214 -10.06 22.51 3.11
CA LYS A 214 -10.41 23.93 3.20
C LYS A 214 -10.11 24.68 1.93
N THR A 215 -11.00 25.59 1.58
CA THR A 215 -10.83 26.60 0.54
C THR A 215 -11.04 27.97 1.16
N VAL A 216 -9.97 28.76 1.27
CA VAL A 216 -10.02 30.12 1.80
C VAL A 216 -9.76 31.11 0.66
N SER A 217 -10.60 32.13 0.58
CA SER A 217 -10.48 33.21 -0.38
C SER A 217 -10.18 34.54 0.32
N ILE A 218 -9.46 35.44 -0.36
CA ILE A 218 -9.19 36.80 0.10
C ILE A 218 -9.64 37.83 -0.96
N ARG A 219 -10.09 38.99 -0.50
CA ARG A 219 -10.37 40.15 -1.35
C ARG A 219 -9.48 41.32 -0.96
N TYR A 220 -8.93 41.98 -1.99
CA TYR A 220 -8.22 43.24 -1.89
C TYR A 220 -8.99 44.33 -2.65
N LEU A 221 -9.08 45.52 -2.07
CA LEU A 221 -9.72 46.68 -2.67
C LEU A 221 -8.74 47.84 -2.77
N SER A 222 -8.98 48.78 -3.69
CA SER A 222 -8.14 49.98 -3.79
C SER A 222 -8.16 50.74 -2.47
N ASP A 223 -6.96 51.04 -1.97
CA ASP A 223 -6.84 51.86 -0.77
C ASP A 223 -7.20 53.30 -1.14
N ASN A 224 -8.42 53.70 -0.82
CA ASN A 224 -8.89 55.08 -1.01
C ASN A 224 -8.46 55.99 0.17
N GLN A 225 -7.62 55.52 1.11
CA GLN A 225 -7.07 56.40 2.13
C GLN A 225 -6.00 57.33 1.51
N PRO A 226 -6.12 58.65 1.67
CA PRO A 226 -5.08 59.57 1.24
C PRO A 226 -3.78 59.27 2.00
N PRO A 227 -2.60 59.42 1.37
CA PRO A 227 -1.33 59.16 2.02
C PRO A 227 -1.21 59.97 3.32
N THR A 228 -0.93 59.31 4.45
CA THR A 228 -0.63 60.00 5.70
C THR A 228 0.81 60.51 5.63
N VAL A 229 0.98 61.77 5.25
CA VAL A 229 2.29 62.43 5.28
C VAL A 229 2.61 62.76 6.74
N ALA A 230 3.48 61.95 7.37
CA ALA A 230 4.10 62.32 8.63
C ALA A 230 5.10 63.46 8.37
N ILE A 231 4.70 64.70 8.63
CA ILE A 231 5.62 65.83 8.61
C ILE A 231 6.52 65.69 9.84
N VAL A 232 7.71 65.10 9.66
CA VAL A 232 8.81 65.28 10.60
C VAL A 232 9.21 66.76 10.52
N SER A 233 9.08 67.47 11.64
CA SER A 233 9.40 68.90 11.72
C SER A 233 10.85 69.16 11.28
N PRO A 234 11.13 70.27 10.57
CA PRO A 234 12.44 70.54 9.97
C PRO A 234 13.57 70.74 10.99
#